data_AF-A0A962DRL9-F1
#
_entry.id   AF-A0A962DRL9-F1
#
_cell.length_a   1.000
_cell.length_b   1.000
_cell.length_c   1.000
_cell.angle_alpha   90.00
_cell.angle_beta   90.00
_cell.angle_gamma   90.00
#
_symmetry.space_group_name_H-M   'P 1'
#
loop_
_entity.id
_entity.type
_entity.pdbx_description
1 polymer ?
#
loop_
_entity_poly.entity_id
_entity_poly.type
_entity_poly.pdbx_seq_one_letter_code
_entity_poly.pdbx_strand_id
1 'polypeptide(L)'
;CRNTREAAAALARIPTHMAYNITVVDATGDRATVHLAPDRPALVTAAPVATNHQPGDDIRDHAFQSATVERERYLLSRLMLHEDPPERFISAFLRPPLYSLAFNRDRGTLYTAALHPRRRTLSYRWPHAQWTLSMDQFIPGQRQVHYPTLRAAIY
;
A
#
# COMPACT_ATOMS: atom_id res chain seq x y z
N CYS A 1 -20.08 5.40 -4.42
CA CYS A 1 -19.92 4.03 -4.93
C CYS A 1 -20.16 3.04 -3.81
N ARG A 2 -20.78 1.89 -4.08
CA ARG A 2 -21.15 0.86 -3.08
C ARG A 2 -20.34 -0.44 -3.21
N ASN A 3 -19.76 -0.69 -4.38
CA ASN A 3 -18.98 -1.90 -4.69
C ASN A 3 -17.71 -1.52 -5.48
N THR A 4 -16.83 -2.49 -5.65
CA THR A 4 -15.55 -2.36 -6.37
C THR A 4 -15.74 -1.82 -7.79
N ARG A 5 -16.73 -2.35 -8.54
CA ARG A 5 -17.01 -1.92 -9.93
C ARG A 5 -17.39 -0.44 -10.02
N GLU A 6 -18.30 0.03 -9.18
CA GLU A 6 -18.70 1.43 -9.14
C GLU A 6 -17.53 2.34 -8.74
N ALA A 7 -16.69 1.89 -7.80
CA ALA A 7 -15.52 2.64 -7.36
C ALA A 7 -14.48 2.78 -8.48
N ALA A 8 -14.16 1.68 -9.17
CA ALA A 8 -13.26 1.70 -10.31
C ALA A 8 -13.77 2.60 -11.45
N ALA A 9 -15.06 2.50 -11.79
CA ALA A 9 -15.67 3.34 -12.81
C ALA A 9 -15.65 4.83 -12.44
N ALA A 10 -15.84 5.18 -11.16
CA ALA A 10 -15.74 6.55 -10.69
C ALA A 10 -14.30 7.07 -10.75
N LEU A 11 -13.33 6.31 -10.23
CA LEU A 11 -11.90 6.67 -10.27
C LEU A 11 -11.41 6.90 -11.69
N ALA A 12 -11.81 6.07 -12.65
CA ALA A 12 -11.41 6.18 -14.05
C ALA A 12 -11.82 7.50 -14.74
N ARG A 13 -12.74 8.27 -14.14
CA ARG A 13 -13.17 9.58 -14.66
C ARG A 13 -12.50 10.77 -13.96
N ILE A 14 -11.73 10.52 -12.90
CA ILE A 14 -11.12 11.60 -12.11
C ILE A 14 -9.78 11.98 -12.78
N PRO A 15 -9.61 13.23 -13.23
CA PRO A 15 -8.32 13.68 -13.73
C PRO A 15 -7.29 13.74 -12.61
N THR A 16 -6.04 13.39 -12.91
CA THR A 16 -4.94 13.40 -11.95
C THR A 16 -3.78 14.24 -12.48
N HIS A 17 -3.06 14.92 -11.58
CA HIS A 17 -1.89 15.73 -11.94
C HIS A 17 -0.59 14.90 -12.06
N MET A 18 -0.60 13.67 -11.57
CA MET A 18 0.51 12.71 -11.65
C MET A 18 -0.04 11.28 -11.73
N ALA A 19 0.88 10.30 -11.85
CA ALA A 19 0.53 8.89 -11.87
C ALA A 19 0.15 8.39 -10.47
N TYR A 20 -0.95 7.63 -10.38
CA TYR A 20 -1.42 6.99 -9.16
C TYR A 20 -1.82 5.55 -9.41
N ASN A 21 -1.59 4.70 -8.40
CA ASN A 21 -2.08 3.32 -8.37
C ASN A 21 -3.05 3.20 -7.20
N ILE A 22 -4.32 2.94 -7.49
CA ILE A 22 -5.38 2.88 -6.48
C ILE A 22 -6.01 1.50 -6.51
N THR A 23 -5.79 0.71 -5.46
CA THR A 23 -6.48 -0.56 -5.26
C THR A 23 -7.72 -0.35 -4.40
N VAL A 24 -8.87 -0.80 -4.90
CA VAL A 24 -10.16 -0.82 -4.20
C VAL A 24 -10.56 -2.26 -3.88
N VAL A 25 -11.12 -2.47 -2.69
CA VAL A 25 -11.63 -3.76 -2.23
C VAL A 25 -12.97 -3.54 -1.50
N ASP A 26 -13.99 -4.32 -1.84
CA ASP A 26 -15.29 -4.26 -1.17
C ASP A 26 -15.47 -5.32 -0.07
N ALA A 27 -16.63 -5.30 0.60
CA ALA A 27 -16.95 -6.23 1.69
C ALA A 27 -17.07 -7.70 1.24
N THR A 28 -17.33 -7.96 -0.04
CA THR A 28 -17.37 -9.32 -0.58
C THR A 28 -15.96 -9.89 -0.73
N GLY A 29 -14.97 -9.00 -0.92
CA GLY A 29 -13.59 -9.33 -1.23
C GLY A 29 -13.23 -9.10 -2.70
N ASP A 30 -14.19 -8.63 -3.51
CA ASP A 30 -13.92 -8.22 -4.89
C ASP A 30 -12.95 -7.04 -4.93
N ARG A 31 -12.05 -7.01 -5.91
CA ARG A 31 -10.96 -6.04 -5.99
C ARG A 31 -10.73 -5.53 -7.40
N ALA A 32 -10.28 -4.28 -7.49
CA ALA A 32 -9.76 -3.71 -8.72
C ALA A 32 -8.59 -2.77 -8.40
N THR A 33 -7.60 -2.72 -9.29
CA THR A 33 -6.52 -1.74 -9.24
C THR A 33 -6.65 -0.80 -10.44
N VAL A 34 -6.78 0.50 -10.17
CA VAL A 34 -6.91 1.55 -11.17
C VAL A 34 -5.58 2.30 -11.26
N HIS A 35 -4.94 2.20 -12.42
CA HIS A 35 -3.76 2.97 -12.76
C HIS A 35 -4.21 4.25 -13.46
N LEU A 36 -3.96 5.39 -12.82
CA LEU A 36 -4.30 6.72 -13.31
C LEU A 36 -3.02 7.43 -13.77
N ALA A 37 -3.10 8.22 -14.83
CA ALA A 37 -2.03 9.10 -15.25
C ALA A 37 -2.60 10.30 -16.04
N PRO A 38 -1.91 11.45 -16.07
CA PRO A 38 -2.37 12.64 -16.76
C PRO A 38 -2.37 12.50 -18.30
N ASP A 39 -1.53 11.61 -18.83
CA ASP A 39 -1.16 11.51 -20.25
C ASP A 39 -1.82 10.33 -20.99
N ARG A 40 -2.58 9.49 -20.27
CA ARG A 40 -3.22 8.29 -20.84
C ARG A 40 -4.52 7.93 -20.12
N PRO A 41 -5.43 7.19 -20.78
CA PRO A 41 -6.64 6.69 -20.12
C PRO A 41 -6.33 5.82 -18.91
N ALA A 42 -7.24 5.81 -17.95
CA ALA A 42 -7.14 4.93 -16.79
C ALA A 42 -7.13 3.45 -17.21
N LEU A 43 -6.21 2.68 -16.64
CA LEU A 43 -6.16 1.22 -16.82
C LEU A 43 -6.70 0.54 -15.56
N VAL A 44 -7.76 -0.25 -15.72
CA VAL A 44 -8.36 -1.03 -14.62
C VAL A 44 -7.94 -2.48 -14.75
N THR A 45 -7.36 -3.04 -13.69
CA THR A 45 -6.92 -4.44 -13.62
C THR A 45 -7.48 -5.13 -12.37
N ALA A 46 -7.37 -6.46 -12.31
CA ALA A 46 -7.66 -7.25 -11.11
C ALA A 46 -6.40 -7.54 -10.26
N ALA A 47 -5.29 -6.84 -10.51
CA ALA A 47 -4.01 -7.09 -9.86
C ALA A 47 -4.15 -6.96 -8.32
N PRO A 48 -3.73 -7.97 -7.53
CA PRO A 48 -3.89 -7.98 -6.08
C PRO A 48 -2.85 -7.13 -5.34
N VAL A 49 -1.81 -6.69 -6.06
CA VAL A 49 -0.70 -5.90 -5.56
C VAL A 49 -0.53 -4.69 -6.47
N ALA A 50 -0.27 -3.55 -5.86
CA ALA A 50 0.17 -2.35 -6.55
C ALA A 50 1.33 -1.73 -5.77
N THR A 51 2.38 -1.32 -6.48
CA THR A 51 3.50 -0.59 -5.89
C THR A 51 3.70 0.76 -6.59
N ASN A 52 4.91 1.30 -6.66
CA ASN A 52 5.19 2.65 -7.15
C ASN A 52 5.52 2.70 -8.66
N HIS A 53 5.07 1.72 -9.44
CA HIS A 53 5.23 1.67 -10.89
C HIS A 53 3.96 1.14 -11.55
N GLN A 54 3.77 1.44 -12.83
CA GLN A 54 2.63 1.01 -13.64
C GLN A 54 3.05 0.00 -14.71
N PRO A 55 2.11 -0.83 -15.20
CA PRO A 55 2.37 -1.70 -16.34
C PRO A 55 2.87 -0.88 -17.54
N GLY A 56 4.04 -1.24 -18.06
CA GLY A 56 4.65 -0.57 -19.23
C GLY A 56 5.65 0.55 -18.90
N ASP A 57 5.83 0.92 -17.62
CA ASP A 57 6.91 1.85 -17.24
C ASP A 57 8.29 1.23 -17.53
N ASP A 58 9.23 2.01 -18.06
CA ASP A 58 10.60 1.54 -18.29
C ASP A 58 11.33 1.38 -16.95
N ILE A 59 11.71 0.13 -16.64
CA ILE A 59 12.30 -0.31 -15.37
C ILE A 59 13.83 -0.06 -15.34
N ARG A 60 14.42 0.36 -16.47
CA ARG A 60 15.87 0.28 -16.68
C ARG A 60 16.71 1.32 -15.93
N ASP A 61 16.13 2.39 -15.38
CA ASP A 61 16.94 3.58 -15.07
C ASP A 61 17.09 4.00 -13.59
N HIS A 62 16.44 3.35 -12.62
CA HIS A 62 16.55 3.80 -11.23
C HIS A 62 16.59 2.68 -10.19
N ALA A 63 17.54 2.74 -9.25
CA ALA A 63 17.59 1.90 -8.04
C ALA A 63 16.32 2.02 -7.15
N PHE A 64 15.51 3.06 -7.36
CA PHE A 64 14.18 3.19 -6.75
C PHE A 64 13.15 2.26 -7.41
N GLN A 65 13.24 2.10 -8.73
CA GLN A 65 12.38 1.19 -9.50
C GLN A 65 12.70 -0.27 -9.18
N SER A 66 13.97 -0.63 -8.94
CA SER A 66 14.33 -1.99 -8.52
C SER A 66 13.73 -2.36 -7.16
N ALA A 67 13.76 -1.45 -6.17
CA ALA A 67 13.16 -1.69 -4.85
C ALA A 67 11.63 -1.80 -4.89
N THR A 68 10.94 -1.14 -5.82
CA THR A 68 9.49 -1.29 -5.96
C THR A 68 9.12 -2.63 -6.61
N VAL A 69 9.91 -3.10 -7.58
CA VAL A 69 9.72 -4.41 -8.22
C VAL A 69 10.04 -5.55 -7.25
N GLU A 70 11.07 -5.40 -6.42
CA GLU A 70 11.40 -6.39 -5.38
C GLU A 70 10.23 -6.56 -4.39
N ARG A 71 9.67 -5.46 -3.89
CA ARG A 71 8.50 -5.49 -3.00
C ARG A 71 7.28 -6.14 -3.66
N GLU A 72 7.02 -5.82 -4.93
CA GLU A 72 5.92 -6.44 -5.67
C GLU A 72 6.11 -7.96 -5.80
N ARG A 73 7.29 -8.40 -6.26
CA ARG A 73 7.62 -9.84 -6.38
C ARG A 73 7.53 -10.56 -5.04
N TYR A 74 8.01 -9.95 -3.96
CA TYR A 74 7.88 -10.48 -2.61
C TYR A 74 6.40 -10.69 -2.23
N LEU A 75 5.55 -9.69 -2.46
CA LEU A 75 4.13 -9.77 -2.14
C LEU A 75 3.38 -10.81 -2.99
N LEU A 76 3.62 -10.83 -4.31
CA LEU A 76 3.04 -11.82 -5.20
C LEU A 76 3.45 -13.23 -4.80
N SER A 77 4.73 -13.45 -4.49
CA SER A 77 5.22 -14.76 -4.03
C SER A 77 4.54 -15.20 -2.74
N ARG A 78 4.34 -14.27 -1.78
CA ARG A 78 3.63 -14.58 -0.53
C ARG A 78 2.14 -14.87 -0.75
N LEU A 79 1.48 -14.16 -1.67
CA LEU A 79 0.06 -14.37 -1.96
C LEU A 79 -0.20 -15.65 -2.77
N MET A 80 0.71 -16.04 -3.65
CA MET A 80 0.52 -17.18 -4.56
C MET A 80 1.04 -18.50 -4.00
N LEU A 81 2.11 -18.47 -3.19
CA LEU A 81 2.80 -19.69 -2.76
C LEU A 81 2.49 -20.10 -1.32
N HIS A 82 1.89 -19.21 -0.52
CA HIS A 82 1.66 -19.45 0.90
C HIS A 82 0.26 -18.97 1.32
N GLU A 83 -0.59 -19.87 1.80
CA GLU A 83 -1.78 -19.47 2.57
C GLU A 83 -1.37 -19.09 3.99
N ASP A 84 -0.73 -17.92 4.12
CA ASP A 84 -0.44 -17.37 5.43
C ASP A 84 -1.73 -16.95 6.14
N PRO A 85 -1.87 -17.21 7.45
CA PRO A 85 -2.87 -16.53 8.26
C PRO A 85 -2.74 -15.01 8.08
N PRO A 86 -3.84 -14.24 8.06
CA PRO A 86 -3.81 -12.81 7.77
C PRO A 86 -2.79 -12.03 8.61
N GLU A 87 -2.65 -12.38 9.89
CA GLU A 87 -1.69 -11.73 10.79
C GLU A 87 -0.23 -11.97 10.38
N ARG A 88 0.11 -13.13 9.83
CA ARG A 88 1.47 -13.42 9.36
C ARG A 88 1.79 -12.64 8.09
N PHE A 89 0.82 -12.48 7.19
CA PHE A 89 0.96 -11.63 6.02
C PHE A 89 1.12 -10.15 6.41
N ILE A 90 0.27 -9.63 7.30
CA ILE A 90 0.35 -8.25 7.79
C ILE A 90 1.69 -8.01 8.49
N SER A 91 2.17 -8.95 9.30
CA SER A 91 3.45 -8.82 10.01
C SER A 91 4.66 -8.71 9.07
N ALA A 92 4.57 -9.23 7.84
CA ALA A 92 5.63 -9.08 6.85
C ALA A 92 5.85 -7.61 6.45
N PHE A 93 4.80 -6.77 6.49
CA PHE A 93 4.89 -5.34 6.20
C PHE A 93 5.64 -4.55 7.27
N LEU A 94 5.91 -5.15 8.43
CA LEU A 94 6.64 -4.54 9.55
C LEU A 94 8.14 -4.87 9.53
N ARG A 95 8.63 -5.48 8.44
CA ARG A 95 10.03 -5.87 8.25
C ARG A 95 10.51 -5.54 6.83
N PRO A 96 11.82 -5.31 6.61
CA PRO A 96 12.37 -5.25 5.26
C PRO A 96 12.02 -6.53 4.46
N PRO A 97 11.80 -6.43 3.13
CA PRO A 97 11.93 -5.23 2.29
C PRO A 97 10.67 -4.33 2.25
N LEU A 98 9.58 -4.71 2.94
CA LEU A 98 8.32 -3.95 2.90
C LEU A 98 8.31 -2.75 3.86
N TYR A 99 9.01 -2.87 4.98
CA TYR A 99 9.26 -1.77 5.91
C TYR A 99 10.60 -1.11 5.59
N SER A 100 10.56 0.06 4.96
CA SER A 100 11.74 0.85 4.64
C SER A 100 12.19 1.65 5.86
N LEU A 101 13.48 1.59 6.18
CA LEU A 101 14.12 2.40 7.24
C LEU A 101 14.83 3.64 6.70
N ALA A 102 14.67 3.94 5.41
CA ALA A 102 15.35 5.05 4.72
C ALA A 102 14.74 6.43 5.03
N PHE A 103 14.51 6.74 6.32
CA PHE A 103 13.94 8.01 6.77
C PHE A 103 14.81 9.22 6.41
N ASN A 104 16.13 9.03 6.37
CA ASN A 104 17.11 10.06 5.96
C ASN A 104 17.08 10.39 4.45
N ARG A 105 16.32 9.63 3.66
CA ARG A 105 16.17 9.82 2.20
C ARG A 105 14.71 10.05 1.82
N ASP A 106 13.87 10.47 2.77
CA ASP A 106 12.42 10.68 2.61
C ASP A 106 11.67 9.45 2.05
N ARG A 107 12.18 8.26 2.37
CA ARG A 107 11.68 6.97 1.85
C ARG A 107 11.37 5.96 2.95
N GLY A 108 11.34 6.38 4.21
CA GLY A 108 11.01 5.51 5.33
C GLY A 108 9.51 5.19 5.39
N THR A 109 9.16 3.98 5.78
CA THR A 109 7.76 3.58 5.98
C THR A 109 7.22 4.24 7.24
N LEU A 110 6.29 5.18 7.06
CA LEU A 110 5.64 5.85 8.19
C LEU A 110 4.76 4.86 8.98
N TYR A 111 3.91 4.11 8.30
CA TYR A 111 3.06 3.11 8.93
C TYR A 111 2.64 2.04 7.93
N THR A 112 2.16 0.92 8.44
CA THR A 112 1.39 -0.08 7.68
C THR A 112 -0.08 0.07 8.04
N ALA A 113 -0.96 0.17 7.04
CA ALA A 113 -2.40 0.15 7.24
C ALA A 113 -2.98 -1.22 6.82
N ALA A 114 -3.73 -1.85 7.71
CA ALA A 114 -4.50 -3.06 7.44
C ALA A 114 -6.00 -2.74 7.50
N LEU A 115 -6.65 -2.79 6.34
CA LEU A 115 -8.09 -2.60 6.19
C LEU A 115 -8.79 -3.96 6.24
N HIS A 116 -9.86 -4.08 7.03
CA HIS A 116 -10.69 -5.28 7.09
C HIS A 116 -12.13 -4.94 6.68
N PRO A 117 -12.47 -4.97 5.37
CA PRO A 117 -13.76 -4.49 4.86
C PRO A 117 -14.98 -5.12 5.54
N ARG A 118 -14.98 -6.44 5.75
CA ARG A 118 -16.08 -7.15 6.43
C ARG A 118 -16.25 -6.77 7.89
N ARG A 119 -15.13 -6.57 8.59
CA ARG A 119 -15.14 -6.18 10.01
C ARG A 119 -15.32 -4.68 10.20
N ARG A 120 -15.21 -3.89 9.13
CA ARG A 120 -15.30 -2.43 9.15
C ARG A 120 -14.30 -1.83 10.14
N THR A 121 -13.08 -2.37 10.12
CA THR A 121 -11.95 -1.90 10.95
C THR A 121 -10.73 -1.54 10.11
N LEU A 122 -9.95 -0.60 10.64
CA LEU A 122 -8.67 -0.17 10.11
C LEU A 122 -7.63 -0.27 11.23
N SER A 123 -6.49 -0.90 10.97
CA SER A 123 -5.36 -0.91 11.91
C SER A 123 -4.15 -0.24 11.31
N TYR A 124 -3.65 0.81 11.96
CA TYR A 124 -2.31 1.35 11.73
C TYR A 124 -1.31 0.57 12.57
N ARG A 125 -0.18 0.17 11.96
CA ARG A 125 0.86 -0.64 12.59
C ARG A 125 2.25 -0.07 12.33
N TRP A 126 3.08 -0.22 13.35
CA TRP A 126 4.52 0.03 13.40
C TRP A 126 5.19 -1.22 14.01
N PRO A 127 6.52 -1.39 13.88
CA PRO A 127 7.20 -2.56 14.45
C PRO A 127 6.95 -2.79 15.94
N HIS A 128 6.68 -1.72 16.70
CA HIS A 128 6.49 -1.77 18.16
C HIS A 128 5.15 -1.19 18.63
N ALA A 129 4.23 -0.90 17.72
CA ALA A 129 2.97 -0.27 18.06
C ALA A 129 1.85 -0.62 17.08
N GLN A 130 0.62 -0.65 17.58
CA GLN A 130 -0.59 -0.78 16.76
C GLN A 130 -1.66 0.18 17.27
N TRP A 131 -2.46 0.71 16.35
CA TRP A 131 -3.66 1.49 16.65
C TRP A 131 -4.80 1.03 15.75
N THR A 132 -5.86 0.49 16.35
CA THR A 132 -7.03 -0.01 15.64
C THR A 132 -8.20 0.94 15.81
N LEU A 133 -8.88 1.22 14.71
CA LEU A 133 -10.03 2.10 14.60
C LEU A 133 -11.23 1.30 14.09
N SER A 134 -12.38 1.48 14.72
CA SER A 134 -13.67 0.99 14.23
C SER A 134 -14.31 2.03 13.33
N MET A 135 -14.89 1.61 12.20
CA MET A 135 -15.70 2.49 11.35
C MET A 135 -17.14 2.62 11.87
N ASP A 136 -17.59 1.69 12.72
CA ASP A 136 -18.94 1.74 13.31
C ASP A 136 -18.97 2.58 14.59
N GLN A 137 -17.85 2.64 15.30
CA GLN A 137 -17.66 3.43 16.51
C GLN A 137 -16.36 4.21 16.40
N PHE A 138 -16.30 5.10 15.42
CA PHE A 138 -15.11 5.91 15.19
C PHE A 138 -14.92 6.90 16.34
N ILE A 139 -13.77 6.76 17.03
CA ILE A 139 -13.33 7.70 18.06
C ILE A 139 -12.13 8.46 17.49
N PRO A 140 -12.24 9.77 17.25
CA PRO A 140 -11.11 10.59 16.85
C PRO A 140 -10.00 10.51 17.90
N GLY A 141 -8.75 10.50 17.44
CA GLY A 141 -7.60 10.50 18.33
C GLY A 141 -6.36 10.99 17.63
N GLN A 142 -5.29 11.11 18.40
CA GLN A 142 -3.96 11.47 17.92
C GLN A 142 -2.94 10.54 18.54
N ARG A 143 -1.90 10.21 17.76
CA ARG A 143 -0.76 9.45 18.26
C ARG A 143 0.53 10.07 17.77
N GLN A 144 1.44 10.34 18.70
CA GLN A 144 2.80 10.73 18.36
C GLN A 144 3.64 9.47 18.12
N VAL A 145 4.39 9.45 17.02
CA VAL A 145 5.28 8.34 16.65
C VAL A 145 6.65 8.94 16.35
N HIS A 146 7.67 8.34 16.95
CA HIS A 146 9.06 8.74 16.73
C HIS A 146 9.73 7.76 15.78
N TYR A 147 10.28 8.29 14.70
CA TYR A 147 11.07 7.51 13.75
C TYR A 147 12.56 7.66 14.09
N PRO A 148 13.39 6.62 13.84
CA PRO A 148 14.82 6.72 14.03
C PRO A 148 15.37 7.90 13.23
N THR A 149 15.99 8.84 13.93
CA THR A 149 16.82 9.87 13.28
C THR A 149 18.22 9.26 13.20
N LEU A 150 18.56 8.67 12.05
CA LEU A 150 19.96 8.33 11.79
C LEU A 150 20.73 9.65 11.69
N ARG A 151 21.27 10.14 12.82
CA ARG A 151 22.40 11.07 12.77
C ARG A 151 23.47 10.37 11.95
N ALA A 152 23.95 11.04 10.90
CA ALA A 152 25.04 10.54 10.09
C ALA A 152 26.15 10.04 11.03
N ALA A 153 26.44 8.74 10.97
CA ALA A 153 27.66 8.23 11.56
C ALA A 153 28.80 8.94 10.84
N ILE A 154 29.42 9.90 11.51
CA ILE A 154 30.69 10.48 11.09
C ILE A 154 31.71 9.37 11.33
N TYR A 155 32.19 8.78 10.24
CA TYR A 155 33.45 8.07 10.17
C TYR A 155 34.25 8.64 9.01
#